data_AF-A0A3Q3XAJ3-F1
#
_entry.id   AF-A0A3Q3XAJ3-F1
#
_cell.length_a   1.000
_cell.length_b   1.000
_cell.length_c   1.000
_cell.angle_alpha   90.00
_cell.angle_beta   90.00
_cell.angle_gamma   90.00
#
_symmetry.space_group_name_H-M   'P 1'
#
loop_
_entity.id
_entity.type
_entity.pdbx_description
1 polymer ?
#
loop_
_entity_poly.entity_id
_entity_poly.type
_entity_poly.pdbx_seq_one_letter_code
_entity_poly.pdbx_strand_id
1 'polypeptide(L)'
;MSRSGVQSGPEGDEADLDDEADAARLEAFMRDRRRARSLPAYPAALLDGGRKRVKFADSMGLNLASVKHFSALEEPRIPTQVLSRHCSSRAGLVACFPESRDAERRVQQLGVCLEQLIVTQLNVRGHVRRFGFTVHAPAVTEPGAAVHFAVYARSDEGEFWDNNGGHNYTLRYHNTLHSVAPLHTLKHQTNL
;
A
#
# COMPACT_ATOMS: atom_id res chain seq x y z
N MET A 1 31.27 62.31 25.61
CA MET A 1 30.38 62.74 24.52
C MET A 1 31.17 62.56 23.22
N SER A 2 31.38 61.32 22.80
CA SER A 2 30.55 60.55 21.85
C SER A 2 30.93 60.87 20.39
N ARG A 3 31.80 60.02 19.85
CA ARG A 3 32.10 59.88 18.41
C ARG A 3 30.94 59.11 17.78
N SER A 4 30.26 59.67 16.79
CA SER A 4 29.29 58.94 15.97
C SER A 4 30.01 58.22 14.84
N GLY A 5 30.19 56.91 15.01
CA GLY A 5 30.57 55.99 13.95
C GLY A 5 29.37 55.71 13.05
N VAL A 6 29.54 55.91 11.75
CA VAL A 6 28.63 55.41 10.72
C VAL A 6 28.90 53.92 10.58
N GLN A 7 27.94 53.10 10.98
CA GLN A 7 28.03 51.65 10.92
C GLN A 7 27.44 51.19 9.58
N SER A 8 28.32 50.77 8.68
CA SER A 8 28.01 50.04 7.45
C SER A 8 27.31 48.72 7.80
N GLY A 9 26.07 48.54 7.35
CA GLY A 9 25.39 47.24 7.40
C GLY A 9 26.01 46.28 6.36
N PRO A 10 26.03 44.96 6.64
CA PRO A 10 26.46 44.00 5.64
C PRO A 10 25.37 43.92 4.56
N GLU A 11 25.76 44.15 3.31
CA GLU A 11 24.94 43.79 2.16
C GLU A 11 24.75 42.28 2.21
N GLY A 12 23.49 41.84 2.21
CA GLY A 12 23.15 40.43 2.23
C GLY A 12 23.64 39.80 0.94
N ASP A 13 24.47 38.77 1.09
CA ASP A 13 24.77 37.82 0.03
C ASP A 13 23.43 37.16 -0.37
N GLU A 14 22.77 37.71 -1.38
CA GLU A 14 21.69 37.06 -2.11
C GLU A 14 22.30 35.79 -2.69
N ALA A 15 22.07 34.66 -2.01
CA ALA A 15 22.46 33.35 -2.51
C ALA A 15 21.70 33.10 -3.81
N ASP A 16 22.38 33.33 -4.94
CA ASP A 16 21.94 32.91 -6.26
C ASP A 16 21.47 31.46 -6.17
N LEU A 17 20.15 31.27 -6.22
CA LEU A 17 19.51 29.98 -6.25
C LEU A 17 19.92 29.31 -7.56
N ASP A 18 20.89 28.40 -7.48
CA ASP A 18 21.40 27.62 -8.61
C ASP A 18 20.35 26.58 -9.01
N ASP A 19 19.25 27.06 -9.60
CA ASP A 19 18.14 26.28 -10.14
C ASP A 19 18.63 25.28 -11.21
N GLU A 20 19.79 25.55 -11.83
CA GLU A 20 20.42 24.69 -12.84
C GLU A 20 21.08 23.46 -12.19
N ALA A 21 21.78 23.62 -11.06
CA ALA A 21 22.32 22.50 -10.30
C ALA A 21 21.20 21.60 -9.75
N ASP A 22 20.10 22.20 -9.28
CA ASP A 22 18.94 21.46 -8.80
C ASP A 22 18.19 20.75 -9.95
N ALA A 23 18.07 21.39 -11.12
CA ALA A 23 17.53 20.76 -12.32
C ALA A 23 18.42 19.61 -12.81
N ALA A 24 19.74 19.78 -12.82
CA ALA A 24 20.68 18.73 -13.19
C ALA A 24 20.61 17.53 -12.24
N ARG A 25 20.40 17.78 -10.94
CA ARG A 25 20.22 16.73 -9.92
C ARG A 25 18.89 15.99 -10.09
N LEU A 26 17.82 16.70 -10.43
CA LEU A 26 16.52 16.10 -10.71
C LEU A 26 16.53 15.31 -12.03
N GLU A 27 17.19 15.81 -13.07
CA GLU A 27 17.41 15.12 -14.35
C GLU A 27 18.24 13.85 -14.16
N ALA A 28 19.31 13.90 -13.36
CA ALA A 28 20.09 12.71 -13.00
C ALA A 28 19.22 11.67 -12.26
N PHE A 29 18.39 12.11 -11.31
CA PHE A 29 17.44 11.25 -10.60
C PHE A 29 16.38 10.63 -11.53
N MET A 30 15.89 11.39 -12.52
CA MET A 30 14.92 10.89 -13.50
C MET A 30 15.54 9.96 -14.55
N ARG A 31 16.80 10.18 -14.94
CA ARG A 31 17.53 9.34 -15.91
C ARG A 31 17.93 7.99 -15.34
N ASP A 32 18.13 7.87 -14.03
CA ASP A 32 18.42 6.59 -13.38
C ASP A 32 17.15 5.74 -13.12
N ARG A 33 15.96 6.24 -13.53
CA ARG A 33 14.77 5.40 -13.73
C ARG A 33 14.96 4.55 -14.98
N ARG A 34 15.86 3.56 -14.89
CA ARG A 34 16.00 2.51 -15.89
C ARG A 34 14.60 1.94 -16.12
N ARG A 35 14.06 2.14 -17.32
CA ARG A 35 12.83 1.47 -17.77
C ARG A 35 13.01 -0.01 -17.49
N ALA A 36 12.08 -0.61 -16.75
CA ALA A 36 12.11 -2.04 -16.45
C ALA A 36 12.33 -2.81 -17.75
N ARG A 37 13.36 -3.67 -17.77
CA ARG A 37 13.61 -4.52 -18.94
C ARG A 37 12.49 -5.54 -19.02
N SER A 38 11.67 -5.43 -20.06
CA SER A 38 10.72 -6.49 -20.41
C SER A 38 11.51 -7.78 -20.66
N LEU A 39 10.97 -8.90 -20.19
CA LEU A 39 11.52 -10.21 -20.51
C LEU A 39 11.63 -10.37 -22.04
N PRO A 40 12.68 -11.05 -22.55
CA PRO A 40 12.75 -11.38 -23.96
C PRO A 40 11.50 -12.17 -24.35
N ALA A 41 10.88 -11.81 -25.47
CA ALA A 41 9.79 -12.59 -26.02
C ALA A 41 10.33 -14.00 -26.33
N TYR A 42 9.73 -15.02 -25.71
CA TYR A 42 10.00 -16.43 -26.00
C TYR A 42 9.97 -16.68 -27.52
N PRO A 43 10.73 -17.66 -28.06
CA PRO A 43 10.80 -17.92 -29.49
C PRO A 43 9.40 -18.15 -30.06
N ALA A 44 9.04 -17.39 -31.08
CA ALA A 44 7.70 -17.35 -31.68
C ALA A 44 7.23 -18.67 -32.33
N ALA A 45 8.02 -19.74 -32.27
CA ALA A 45 7.76 -21.00 -32.94
C ALA A 45 6.84 -21.97 -32.17
N LEU A 46 6.51 -21.70 -30.89
CA LEU A 46 5.77 -22.65 -30.05
C LEU A 46 4.33 -22.23 -29.69
N LEU A 47 3.83 -21.12 -30.23
CA LEU A 47 2.50 -20.59 -29.89
C LEU A 47 1.64 -20.37 -31.14
N ASP A 48 1.27 -21.46 -31.81
CA ASP A 48 0.19 -21.47 -32.81
C ASP A 48 -1.19 -21.51 -32.11
N GLY A 49 -1.45 -20.49 -31.29
CA GLY A 49 -2.63 -20.42 -30.44
C GLY A 49 -2.93 -18.99 -30.01
N GLY A 50 -3.67 -18.26 -30.86
CA GLY A 50 -4.43 -17.07 -30.46
C GLY A 50 -3.64 -15.99 -29.73
N ARG A 51 -2.57 -15.45 -30.34
CA ARG A 51 -1.84 -14.29 -29.80
C ARG A 51 -2.80 -13.12 -29.59
N LYS A 52 -3.08 -12.75 -28.33
CA LYS A 52 -3.77 -11.51 -27.97
C LYS A 52 -2.92 -10.35 -28.50
N ARG A 53 -3.39 -9.69 -29.56
CA ARG A 53 -2.70 -8.55 -30.17
C ARG A 53 -3.24 -7.27 -29.56
N VAL A 54 -2.34 -6.37 -29.19
CA VAL A 54 -2.72 -5.00 -28.80
C VAL A 54 -3.18 -4.27 -30.05
N LYS A 55 -4.36 -3.64 -29.97
CA LYS A 55 -4.87 -2.68 -30.94
C LYS A 55 -5.23 -1.42 -30.18
N PHE A 56 -5.05 -0.28 -30.81
CA PHE A 56 -5.41 0.99 -30.20
C PHE A 56 -6.90 1.26 -30.37
N ALA A 57 -7.52 1.88 -29.36
CA ALA A 57 -8.95 2.14 -29.34
C ALA A 57 -9.39 3.08 -30.48
N ASP A 58 -8.57 4.08 -30.85
CA ASP A 58 -8.78 4.96 -32.00
C ASP A 58 -8.84 4.18 -33.33
N SER A 59 -7.96 3.20 -33.53
CA SER A 59 -7.93 2.34 -34.72
C SER A 59 -9.15 1.42 -34.83
N MET A 60 -9.87 1.23 -33.72
CA MET A 60 -11.09 0.46 -33.64
C MET A 60 -12.36 1.35 -33.59
N GLY A 61 -12.20 2.68 -33.69
CA GLY A 61 -13.32 3.62 -33.59
C GLY A 61 -13.95 3.68 -32.20
N LEU A 62 -13.25 3.21 -31.16
CA LEU A 62 -13.69 3.27 -29.78
C LEU A 62 -13.31 4.61 -29.18
N ASN A 63 -14.22 5.17 -28.36
CA ASN A 63 -13.98 6.43 -27.67
C ASN A 63 -12.79 6.30 -26.70
N LEU A 64 -11.82 7.19 -26.85
CA LEU A 64 -10.63 7.25 -25.99
C LEU A 64 -10.98 7.68 -24.55
N ALA A 65 -12.07 8.42 -24.39
CA ALA A 65 -12.52 8.94 -23.11
C ALA A 65 -14.04 8.83 -22.97
N SER A 66 -14.48 8.49 -21.77
CA SER A 66 -15.88 8.62 -21.36
C SER A 66 -15.99 9.84 -20.45
N VAL A 67 -16.58 10.93 -20.95
CA VAL A 67 -16.81 12.14 -20.16
C VAL A 67 -18.19 12.04 -19.50
N LYS A 68 -18.22 11.99 -18.17
CA LYS A 68 -19.46 12.06 -17.39
C LYS A 68 -19.62 13.47 -16.84
N HIS A 69 -20.71 14.14 -17.22
CA HIS A 69 -21.09 15.43 -16.64
C HIS A 69 -21.86 15.19 -15.34
N PHE A 70 -21.48 15.89 -14.28
CA PHE A 70 -22.15 15.87 -12.99
C PHE A 70 -22.85 17.21 -12.79
N SER A 71 -24.10 17.19 -12.35
CA SER A 71 -24.83 18.40 -11.94
C SER A 71 -24.63 18.64 -10.45
N ALA A 72 -24.54 19.90 -10.02
CA ALA A 72 -24.52 20.25 -8.60
C ALA A 72 -25.84 19.89 -7.88
N LEU A 73 -26.92 19.66 -8.65
CA LEU A 73 -28.21 19.20 -8.15
C LEU A 73 -28.38 17.68 -8.21
N GLU A 74 -27.44 16.96 -8.84
CA GLU A 74 -27.45 15.49 -8.87
C GLU A 74 -26.88 14.95 -7.56
N GLU A 75 -27.69 14.20 -6.82
CA GLU A 75 -27.24 13.58 -5.58
C GLU A 75 -26.09 12.61 -5.89
N PRO A 76 -24.95 12.70 -5.17
CA PRO A 76 -23.77 11.91 -5.48
C PRO A 76 -24.09 10.42 -5.33
N ARG A 77 -24.13 9.71 -6.46
CA ARG A 77 -24.29 8.25 -6.47
C ARG A 77 -23.00 7.62 -5.96
N ILE A 78 -22.97 7.36 -4.66
CA ILE A 78 -21.90 6.64 -3.99
C ILE A 78 -21.82 5.24 -4.63
N PRO A 79 -20.68 4.86 -5.25
CA PRO A 79 -20.52 3.51 -5.78
C PRO A 79 -20.81 2.47 -4.70
N THR A 80 -21.50 1.38 -5.03
CA THR A 80 -21.90 0.32 -4.07
C THR A 80 -20.73 -0.21 -3.25
N GLN A 81 -19.53 -0.25 -3.83
CA GLN A 81 -18.27 -0.65 -3.17
C GLN A 81 -17.91 0.25 -1.97
N VAL A 82 -18.32 1.52 -1.99
CA VAL A 82 -18.12 2.44 -0.86
C VAL A 82 -19.12 2.16 0.25
N LEU A 83 -20.36 1.73 -0.09
CA LEU A 83 -21.34 1.28 0.91
C LEU A 83 -20.93 -0.06 1.55
N SER A 84 -20.27 -0.95 0.80
CA SER A 84 -19.69 -2.19 1.34
C SER A 84 -18.67 -1.91 2.45
N ARG A 85 -17.91 -0.80 2.36
CA ARG A 85 -17.02 -0.36 3.45
C ARG A 85 -17.79 -0.01 4.72
N HIS A 86 -19.01 0.53 4.59
CA HIS A 86 -19.84 0.95 5.71
C HIS A 86 -20.59 -0.23 6.37
N CYS A 87 -21.05 -1.21 5.58
CA CYS A 87 -21.67 -2.44 6.10
C CYS A 87 -20.69 -3.36 6.84
N SER A 88 -19.38 -3.23 6.61
CA SER A 88 -18.34 -4.01 7.29
C SER A 88 -17.90 -3.44 8.65
N SER A 89 -18.68 -2.54 9.27
CA SER A 89 -18.40 -2.00 10.61
C SER A 89 -18.25 -3.06 11.71
N ARG A 90 -18.52 -4.34 11.40
CA ARG A 90 -18.42 -5.49 12.31
C ARG A 90 -17.39 -6.55 11.90
N ALA A 91 -16.69 -6.34 10.78
CA ALA A 91 -15.59 -7.20 10.33
C ALA A 91 -14.26 -6.56 10.72
N GLY A 92 -13.56 -7.18 11.68
CA GLY A 92 -12.24 -6.72 12.11
C GLY A 92 -11.14 -7.51 11.39
N LEU A 93 -10.04 -6.86 11.03
CA LEU A 93 -8.84 -7.56 10.60
C LEU A 93 -8.12 -8.16 11.81
N VAL A 94 -7.59 -9.36 11.64
CA VAL A 94 -6.81 -10.06 12.67
C VAL A 94 -5.50 -10.54 12.07
N ALA A 95 -4.40 -10.35 12.81
CA ALA A 95 -3.10 -10.90 12.45
C ALA A 95 -3.08 -12.43 12.61
N CYS A 96 -2.65 -13.13 11.56
CA CYS A 96 -2.63 -14.59 11.49
C CYS A 96 -1.27 -15.09 11.03
N PHE A 97 -0.23 -14.76 11.80
CA PHE A 97 1.13 -15.23 11.58
C PHE A 97 1.80 -15.46 12.93
N PRO A 98 2.82 -16.33 13.02
CA PRO A 98 3.58 -16.51 14.25
C PRO A 98 4.23 -15.17 14.62
N GLU A 99 3.82 -14.57 15.75
CA GLU A 99 4.47 -13.36 16.26
C GLU A 99 5.97 -13.64 16.40
N SER A 100 6.77 -12.87 15.68
CA SER A 100 8.21 -13.05 15.75
C SER A 100 8.69 -12.45 17.07
N ARG A 101 8.94 -13.31 18.05
CA ARG A 101 9.44 -12.94 19.38
C ARG A 101 10.87 -12.36 19.37
N ASP A 102 11.52 -12.31 18.20
CA ASP A 102 12.94 -11.97 18.03
C ASP A 102 13.16 -10.96 16.89
N ALA A 103 12.42 -9.84 16.89
CA ALA A 103 12.54 -8.80 15.86
C ALA A 103 13.99 -8.28 15.73
N GLU A 104 14.66 -7.96 16.84
CA GLU A 104 16.06 -7.49 16.84
C GLU A 104 17.02 -8.44 16.13
N ARG A 105 16.92 -9.75 16.39
CA ARG A 105 17.79 -10.75 15.75
C ARG A 105 17.54 -10.80 14.25
N ARG A 106 16.29 -10.62 13.82
CA ARG A 106 15.91 -10.62 12.41
C ARG A 106 16.38 -9.36 11.71
N VAL A 107 16.31 -8.18 12.34
CA VAL A 107 16.92 -6.96 11.79
C VAL A 107 18.43 -7.15 11.63
N GLN A 108 19.11 -7.78 12.60
CA GLN A 108 20.55 -8.06 12.50
C GLN A 108 20.90 -9.01 11.36
N GLN A 109 20.06 -10.01 11.08
CA GLN A 109 20.31 -11.01 10.04
C GLN A 109 19.85 -10.59 8.64
N LEU A 110 18.68 -9.95 8.55
CA LEU A 110 18.00 -9.63 7.29
C LEU A 110 18.10 -8.16 6.90
N GLY A 111 18.63 -7.28 7.76
CA GLY A 111 18.69 -5.84 7.55
C GLY A 111 17.35 -5.10 7.67
N VAL A 112 16.23 -5.82 7.53
CA VAL A 112 14.86 -5.32 7.62
C VAL A 112 13.96 -6.35 8.31
N CYS A 113 13.07 -5.90 9.21
CA CYS A 113 11.95 -6.71 9.69
C CYS A 113 10.80 -5.82 10.15
N LEU A 114 9.58 -6.39 10.20
CA LEU A 114 8.46 -5.75 10.88
C LEU A 114 8.63 -5.90 12.39
N GLU A 115 8.76 -4.78 13.10
CA GLU A 115 8.99 -4.74 14.55
C GLU A 115 7.68 -4.61 15.33
N GLN A 116 6.73 -3.83 14.78
CA GLN A 116 5.42 -3.64 15.38
C GLN A 116 4.34 -3.66 14.33
N LEU A 117 3.18 -4.22 14.69
CA LEU A 117 1.99 -4.22 13.85
C LEU A 117 0.76 -3.88 14.69
N ILE A 118 0.05 -2.84 14.30
CA ILE A 118 -1.24 -2.45 14.87
C ILE A 118 -2.29 -2.62 13.79
N VAL A 119 -3.28 -3.45 14.08
CA VAL A 119 -4.39 -3.74 13.17
C VAL A 119 -5.64 -3.05 13.71
N THR A 120 -6.29 -2.27 12.85
CA THR A 120 -7.59 -1.65 13.11
C THR A 120 -8.65 -2.28 12.20
N GLN A 121 -9.90 -1.83 12.29
CA GLN A 121 -10.98 -2.35 11.43
C GLN A 121 -10.66 -2.22 9.93
N LEU A 122 -10.04 -1.12 9.51
CA LEU A 122 -9.83 -0.80 8.09
C LEU A 122 -8.38 -0.57 7.69
N ASN A 123 -7.48 -0.42 8.67
CA ASN A 123 -6.11 0.00 8.43
C ASN A 123 -5.12 -0.89 9.19
N VAL A 124 -3.94 -1.01 8.61
CA VAL A 124 -2.79 -1.72 9.14
C VAL A 124 -1.68 -0.70 9.32
N ARG A 125 -1.17 -0.54 10.53
CA ARG A 125 -0.02 0.32 10.81
C ARG A 125 1.15 -0.54 11.22
N GLY A 126 2.30 -0.37 10.59
CA GLY A 126 3.52 -1.10 10.94
C GLY A 126 4.69 -0.18 11.21
N HIS A 127 5.66 -0.69 11.98
CA HIS A 127 6.97 -0.06 12.17
C HIS A 127 8.08 -1.00 11.73
N VAL A 128 9.05 -0.45 11.00
CA VAL A 128 10.24 -1.10 10.48
C VAL A 128 11.40 -0.15 10.76
N ARG A 129 12.26 -0.49 11.72
CA ARG A 129 13.32 0.39 12.22
C ARG A 129 12.76 1.75 12.63
N ARG A 130 13.20 2.83 11.98
CA ARG A 130 12.71 4.20 12.23
C ARG A 130 11.55 4.62 11.32
N PHE A 131 11.05 3.72 10.48
CA PHE A 131 10.00 4.02 9.50
C PHE A 131 8.66 3.45 9.96
N GLY A 132 7.63 4.29 9.95
CA GLY A 132 6.25 3.89 10.14
C GLY A 132 5.51 3.89 8.80
N PHE A 133 4.59 2.95 8.61
CA PHE A 133 3.72 2.92 7.44
C PHE A 133 2.27 2.64 7.84
N THR A 134 1.35 3.07 6.97
CA THR A 134 -0.08 2.74 7.07
C THR A 134 -0.55 2.18 5.73
N VAL A 135 -1.22 1.03 5.76
CA VAL A 135 -1.88 0.42 4.60
C VAL A 135 -3.38 0.36 4.86
N HIS A 136 -4.15 0.89 3.92
CA HIS A 136 -5.60 0.75 3.93
C HIS A 136 -5.97 -0.64 3.38
N ALA A 137 -6.70 -1.40 4.17
CA ALA A 137 -7.15 -2.70 3.73
C ALA A 137 -8.26 -2.56 2.69
N PRO A 138 -8.30 -3.45 1.68
CA PRO A 138 -9.41 -3.53 0.74
C PRO A 138 -10.75 -3.73 1.45
N ALA A 139 -11.85 -3.32 0.81
CA ALA A 139 -13.20 -3.53 1.34
C ALA A 139 -13.75 -4.94 1.05
N VAL A 140 -12.88 -5.94 0.89
CA VAL A 140 -13.27 -7.26 0.43
C VAL A 140 -13.81 -8.06 1.61
N THR A 141 -15.05 -8.52 1.49
CA THR A 141 -15.77 -9.28 2.53
C THR A 141 -15.98 -10.75 2.16
N GLU A 142 -15.25 -11.25 1.16
CA GLU A 142 -15.35 -12.64 0.75
C GLU A 142 -14.87 -13.57 1.89
N PRO A 143 -15.63 -14.64 2.21
CA PRO A 143 -15.19 -15.62 3.20
C PRO A 143 -13.81 -16.18 2.84
N GLY A 144 -12.86 -16.08 3.77
CA GLY A 144 -11.49 -16.53 3.55
C GLY A 144 -10.55 -15.49 2.95
N ALA A 145 -11.03 -14.30 2.59
CA ALA A 145 -10.19 -13.20 2.13
C ALA A 145 -9.09 -12.86 3.16
N ALA A 146 -7.89 -12.61 2.66
CA ALA A 146 -6.72 -12.28 3.45
C ALA A 146 -5.86 -11.23 2.74
N VAL A 147 -5.18 -10.41 3.53
CA VAL A 147 -4.13 -9.51 3.06
C VAL A 147 -2.79 -10.16 3.41
N HIS A 148 -1.94 -10.35 2.40
CA HIS A 148 -0.57 -10.81 2.59
C HIS A 148 0.37 -9.68 2.20
N PHE A 149 1.39 -9.44 3.02
CA PHE A 149 2.45 -8.51 2.68
C PHE A 149 3.82 -9.00 3.17
N ALA A 150 4.86 -8.47 2.54
CA ALA A 150 6.26 -8.60 2.92
C ALA A 150 6.87 -7.21 2.96
N VAL A 151 7.93 -7.04 3.75
CA VAL A 151 8.63 -5.76 3.88
C VAL A 151 9.85 -5.78 2.98
N TYR A 152 10.06 -4.69 2.25
CA TYR A 152 11.24 -4.48 1.41
C TYR A 152 11.89 -3.16 1.80
N ALA A 153 13.22 -3.18 1.91
CA ALA A 153 14.03 -2.00 2.10
C ALA A 153 15.19 -1.99 1.10
N ARG A 154 15.49 -0.81 0.57
CA ARG A 154 16.66 -0.57 -0.28
C ARG A 154 17.46 0.61 0.23
N SER A 155 18.76 0.42 0.31
CA SER A 155 19.75 1.45 0.64
C SER A 155 20.97 1.31 -0.28
N ASP A 156 21.97 2.15 -0.07
CA ASP A 156 23.26 2.07 -0.78
C ASP A 156 24.03 0.78 -0.43
N GLU A 157 23.71 0.16 0.72
CA GLU A 157 24.29 -1.10 1.19
C GLU A 157 23.64 -2.34 0.53
N GLY A 158 22.51 -2.17 -0.15
CA GLY A 158 21.84 -3.25 -0.88
C GLY A 158 20.32 -3.29 -0.71
N GLU A 159 19.76 -4.45 -1.06
CA GLU A 159 18.33 -4.73 -1.05
C GLU A 159 18.01 -5.83 -0.05
N PHE A 160 17.02 -5.57 0.80
CA PHE A 160 16.66 -6.42 1.92
C PHE A 160 15.17 -6.77 1.85
N TRP A 161 14.85 -8.02 2.14
CA TRP A 161 13.49 -8.52 2.14
C TRP A 161 13.19 -9.24 3.45
N ASP A 162 12.03 -8.93 4.02
CA ASP A 162 11.44 -9.72 5.07
C ASP A 162 10.05 -10.24 4.66
N ASN A 163 9.98 -11.56 4.45
CA ASN A 163 8.76 -12.31 4.15
C ASN A 163 8.28 -13.15 5.35
N ASN A 164 8.62 -12.77 6.56
CA ASN A 164 8.36 -13.53 7.78
C ASN A 164 8.86 -14.99 7.72
N GLY A 165 10.06 -15.22 7.15
CA GLY A 165 10.62 -16.58 7.02
C GLY A 165 9.83 -17.48 6.06
N GLY A 166 9.16 -16.89 5.06
CA GLY A 166 8.35 -17.60 4.06
C GLY A 166 6.85 -17.67 4.36
N HIS A 167 6.41 -17.19 5.53
CA HIS A 167 5.00 -17.22 5.93
C HIS A 167 4.20 -15.95 5.53
N ASN A 168 4.90 -14.89 5.13
CA ASN A 168 4.38 -13.53 4.96
C ASN A 168 3.70 -12.98 6.24
N TYR A 169 3.45 -11.68 6.24
CA TYR A 169 2.55 -11.06 7.21
C TYR A 169 1.13 -11.17 6.69
N THR A 170 0.36 -12.05 7.31
CA THR A 170 -1.00 -12.41 6.87
C THR A 170 -2.05 -11.83 7.81
N LEU A 171 -3.01 -11.10 7.26
CA LEU A 171 -4.17 -10.57 7.97
C LEU A 171 -5.45 -11.15 7.40
N ARG A 172 -6.41 -11.54 8.24
CA ARG A 172 -7.68 -12.11 7.80
C ARG A 172 -8.86 -11.29 8.32
N TYR A 173 -9.91 -11.19 7.51
CA TYR A 173 -11.16 -10.58 7.95
C TYR A 173 -11.90 -11.55 8.86
N HIS A 174 -12.16 -11.14 10.09
CA HIS A 174 -12.93 -11.88 11.06
C HIS A 174 -14.34 -11.27 11.16
N ASN A 175 -15.34 -12.03 10.72
CA ASN A 175 -16.74 -11.66 10.86
C ASN A 175 -17.28 -12.18 12.19
N THR A 176 -17.69 -11.28 13.09
CA THR A 176 -18.22 -11.63 14.42
C THR A 176 -19.60 -12.31 14.38
N LEU A 177 -20.23 -12.45 13.20
CA LEU A 177 -21.58 -13.03 13.05
C LEU A 177 -21.64 -14.57 12.98
N HIS A 178 -20.52 -15.28 12.82
CA HIS A 178 -20.52 -16.75 12.79
C HIS A 178 -20.34 -17.42 14.17
N SER A 179 -20.23 -16.66 15.26
CA SER A 179 -20.11 -17.20 16.62
C SER A 179 -21.38 -17.06 17.44
N VAL A 180 -22.55 -17.26 16.84
CA VAL A 180 -23.74 -17.66 17.61
C VAL A 180 -23.87 -19.15 17.39
N ALA A 181 -23.37 -19.94 18.35
CA ALA A 181 -23.70 -21.36 18.39
C ALA A 181 -25.23 -21.48 18.34
N PRO A 182 -25.81 -22.37 17.51
CA PRO A 182 -27.24 -22.60 17.56
C PRO A 182 -27.56 -23.03 18.98
N LEU A 183 -28.38 -22.24 19.68
CA LEU A 183 -29.04 -22.61 20.92
C LEU A 183 -29.76 -23.92 20.63
N HIS A 184 -29.11 -25.06 20.92
CA HIS A 184 -29.80 -26.33 20.96
C HIS A 184 -30.82 -26.22 22.08
N THR A 185 -32.06 -26.11 21.62
CA THR A 185 -33.34 -26.26 22.30
C THR A 185 -33.19 -26.97 23.64
N LEU A 186 -33.42 -26.23 24.72
CA LEU A 186 -33.89 -26.79 25.99
C LEU A 186 -35.13 -27.63 25.67
N LYS A 187 -34.97 -28.96 25.60
CA LYS A 187 -36.11 -29.86 25.71
C LYS A 187 -36.54 -29.84 27.18
N HIS A 188 -37.42 -28.90 27.51
CA HIS A 188 -38.22 -28.99 28.71
C HIS A 188 -39.10 -30.24 28.62
N GLN A 189 -38.93 -31.11 29.64
CA GLN A 189 -39.93 -31.93 30.34
C GLN A 189 -40.98 -32.70 29.53
N THR A 190 -41.09 -33.99 29.86
CA THR A 190 -42.27 -34.49 30.59
C THR A 190 -41.87 -35.70 31.44
N ASN A 191 -42.19 -35.63 32.74
CA ASN A 191 -42.28 -36.77 33.65
C ASN A 191 -43.28 -37.80 33.12
N LEU A 192 -42.97 -39.09 33.29
CA LEU A 192 -43.75 -40.08 34.04
C LEU A 192 -42.83 -41.25 34.40
#